data_AF-A0A976KS44-F1
#
_entry.id   AF-A0A976KS44-F1
#
_cell.length_a   1.000
_cell.length_b   1.000
_cell.length_c   1.000
_cell.angle_alpha   90.00
_cell.angle_beta   90.00
_cell.angle_gamma   90.00
#
_symmetry.space_group_name_H-M   'P 1'
#
loop_
_entity.id
_entity.type
_entity.pdbx_description
1 polymer ?
#
loop_
_entity_poly.entity_id
_entity_poly.type
_entity_poly.pdbx_seq_one_letter_code
_entity_poly.pdbx_strand_id
1 'polypeptide(L)'
;MPNDEARQRSRLIIFGVVGAYLLLLVGLASVGRFTFVTKTAVVPVVLLAVLATGHVRAFVEQWAVFLSLLVLFDAFRGYIYYSIVALDLDVYMGYVIELERWLLGGHIAPVWVQARWWDPDVETAFDQLLTVVHGSHFLFFLLFSLTVWHARRAAFPDLKLGMLLVMAGGLVGYLLVPTVPPWMAASEFGVLPEITRVYGQVYNTATPTLRQALDTNPIAAMPSLHTAFPAFLTLVAWRLWRWRALPIFPYFALMLFSLVYGGEHYVADELAGIALAGVVYTAVYPGRLGARLRAALARQDAEASAVLRWLDTPLRRHLAATALVLLAAEVVGQISLSGRSAWSPGRRFVARELAGKSPLAPVVLGRIALAEEDLPTAQREFERALTLVQDPVRLRAVRVMTAQTAMHNGDAAAAVRALVVEPLDQLDPEHGVLLARGHFATEQRDAGMRVLTQLSRGYPGSARLAYERGKWGLAVGALSPADIEGVVLSLRDRFHDPVAAELADRLAAQLARTGPARAGRHRTGP
;
A
#
# COMPACT_ATOMS: atom_id res chain seq x y z
N MET A 1 16.64 -36.47 -32.67
CA MET A 1 16.40 -36.24 -31.22
C MET A 1 17.16 -34.99 -30.81
N PRO A 2 16.60 -34.04 -30.04
CA PRO A 2 17.39 -32.93 -29.53
C PRO A 2 18.55 -33.50 -28.73
N ASN A 3 19.78 -33.14 -29.14
CA ASN A 3 21.05 -33.59 -28.56
C ASN A 3 20.99 -33.44 -27.03
N ASP A 4 21.26 -34.50 -26.27
CA ASP A 4 21.10 -34.47 -24.80
C ASP A 4 21.99 -33.39 -24.17
N GLU A 5 23.12 -33.09 -24.80
CA GLU A 5 24.01 -31.96 -24.48
C GLU A 5 23.30 -30.60 -24.57
N ALA A 6 22.47 -30.38 -25.61
CA ALA A 6 21.73 -29.14 -25.77
C ALA A 6 20.65 -28.96 -24.69
N ARG A 7 20.02 -30.07 -24.26
CA ARG A 7 19.08 -30.06 -23.13
C ARG A 7 19.80 -29.82 -21.80
N GLN A 8 20.96 -30.43 -21.61
CA GLN A 8 21.77 -30.24 -20.40
C GLN A 8 22.28 -28.81 -20.30
N ARG A 9 22.80 -28.24 -21.40
CA ARG A 9 23.21 -26.83 -21.48
C ARG A 9 22.06 -25.88 -21.16
N SER A 10 20.88 -26.12 -21.71
CA SER A 10 19.71 -25.28 -21.44
C SER A 10 19.26 -25.36 -19.97
N ARG A 11 19.33 -26.55 -19.34
CA ARG A 11 19.10 -26.70 -17.89
C ARG A 11 20.10 -25.90 -17.08
N LEU A 12 21.39 -26.02 -17.40
CA LEU A 12 22.46 -25.31 -16.68
C LEU A 12 22.29 -23.79 -16.77
N ILE A 13 21.93 -23.26 -17.93
CA ILE A 13 21.65 -21.82 -18.12
C ILE A 13 20.48 -21.37 -17.24
N ILE A 14 19.36 -22.09 -17.27
CA ILE A 14 18.17 -21.73 -16.49
C ILE A 14 18.46 -21.82 -14.99
N PHE A 15 19.05 -22.91 -14.52
CA PHE A 15 19.41 -23.06 -13.10
C PHE A 15 20.49 -22.06 -12.67
N GLY A 16 21.41 -21.71 -13.57
CA GLY A 16 22.41 -20.67 -13.34
C GLY A 16 21.78 -19.29 -13.18
N VAL A 17 20.82 -18.92 -14.04
CA VAL A 17 20.10 -17.64 -13.93
C VAL A 17 19.23 -17.60 -12.67
N VAL A 18 18.53 -18.69 -12.35
CA VAL A 18 17.78 -18.85 -11.09
C VAL A 18 18.72 -18.65 -9.90
N GLY A 19 19.85 -19.36 -9.88
CA GLY A 19 20.84 -19.28 -8.82
C GLY A 19 21.44 -17.87 -8.68
N ALA A 20 21.81 -17.24 -9.78
CA ALA A 20 22.34 -15.87 -9.80
C ALA A 20 21.31 -14.86 -9.27
N TYR A 21 20.03 -15.03 -9.61
CA TYR A 21 18.98 -14.17 -9.11
C TYR A 21 18.75 -14.35 -7.61
N LEU A 22 18.75 -15.60 -7.12
CA LEU A 22 18.66 -15.88 -5.68
C LEU A 22 19.86 -15.31 -4.92
N LEU A 23 21.07 -15.45 -5.47
CA LEU A 23 22.29 -14.86 -4.89
C LEU A 23 22.23 -13.33 -4.89
N LEU A 24 21.66 -12.70 -5.92
CA LEU A 24 21.44 -11.26 -5.93
C LEU A 24 20.49 -10.83 -4.80
N LEU A 25 19.40 -11.57 -4.56
CA LEU A 25 18.48 -11.27 -3.45
C LEU A 25 19.16 -11.44 -2.09
N VAL A 26 19.93 -12.51 -1.90
CA VAL A 26 20.72 -12.72 -0.68
C VAL A 26 21.76 -11.62 -0.51
N GLY A 27 22.44 -11.21 -1.60
CA GLY A 27 23.41 -10.13 -1.61
C GLY A 27 22.79 -8.79 -1.23
N LEU A 28 21.65 -8.43 -1.84
CA LEU A 28 20.90 -7.22 -1.48
C LEU A 28 20.47 -7.25 -0.01
N ALA A 29 19.92 -8.36 0.46
CA ALA A 29 19.54 -8.53 1.86
C ALA A 29 20.76 -8.39 2.81
N SER A 30 21.92 -8.93 2.44
CA SER A 30 23.14 -8.87 3.25
C SER A 30 23.72 -7.45 3.43
N VAL A 31 23.35 -6.52 2.54
CA VAL A 31 23.71 -5.10 2.64
C VAL A 31 22.55 -4.22 3.12
N GLY A 32 21.52 -4.83 3.72
CA GLY A 32 20.35 -4.14 4.26
C GLY A 32 19.43 -3.54 3.19
N ARG A 33 19.47 -4.04 1.95
CA ARG A 33 18.60 -3.58 0.86
C ARG A 33 17.46 -4.57 0.65
N PHE A 34 16.28 -4.21 1.13
CA PHE A 34 15.08 -5.02 1.00
C PHE A 34 14.15 -4.42 -0.04
N THR A 35 13.86 -5.21 -1.08
CA THR A 35 13.01 -4.81 -2.18
C THR A 35 11.97 -5.87 -2.45
N PHE A 36 10.77 -5.43 -2.80
CA PHE A 36 9.76 -6.33 -3.30
C PHE A 36 10.09 -6.72 -4.75
N VAL A 37 10.26 -8.01 -5.02
CA VAL A 37 10.61 -8.48 -6.37
C VAL A 37 9.40 -8.38 -7.28
N THR A 38 9.44 -7.40 -8.19
CA THR A 38 8.34 -7.15 -9.11
C THR A 38 8.42 -8.04 -10.36
N LYS A 39 7.26 -8.37 -10.93
CA LYS A 39 7.16 -9.11 -12.19
C LYS A 39 7.96 -8.44 -13.32
N THR A 40 7.98 -7.11 -13.35
CA THR A 40 8.76 -6.29 -14.31
C THR A 40 10.27 -6.50 -14.19
N ALA A 41 10.79 -6.89 -13.03
CA ALA A 41 12.19 -7.26 -12.86
C ALA A 41 12.46 -8.74 -13.23
N VAL A 42 11.51 -9.64 -12.96
CA VAL A 42 11.69 -11.09 -13.20
C VAL A 42 11.54 -11.46 -14.67
N VAL A 43 10.57 -10.88 -15.39
CA VAL A 43 10.29 -11.22 -16.80
C VAL A 43 11.49 -10.98 -17.72
N PRO A 44 12.23 -9.85 -17.66
CA PRO A 44 13.44 -9.66 -18.45
C PRO A 44 14.52 -10.70 -18.17
N VAL A 45 14.72 -11.08 -16.91
CA VAL A 45 15.70 -12.11 -16.53
C VAL A 45 15.32 -13.47 -17.11
N VAL A 46 14.03 -13.83 -17.06
CA VAL A 46 13.52 -15.05 -17.71
C VAL A 46 13.71 -14.99 -19.23
N LEU A 47 13.45 -13.83 -19.86
CA LEU A 47 13.66 -13.63 -21.30
C LEU A 47 15.14 -13.78 -21.69
N LEU A 48 16.06 -13.21 -20.91
CA LEU A 48 17.51 -13.35 -21.13
C LEU A 48 17.96 -14.81 -20.99
N ALA A 49 17.47 -15.52 -19.96
CA ALA A 49 17.73 -16.96 -19.80
C ALA A 49 17.28 -17.75 -21.04
N VAL A 50 16.07 -17.46 -21.52
CA VAL A 50 15.48 -18.12 -22.69
C VAL A 50 16.25 -17.79 -23.97
N LEU A 51 16.65 -16.53 -24.16
CA LEU A 51 17.50 -16.10 -25.28
C LEU A 51 18.80 -16.91 -25.34
N ALA A 52 19.46 -17.09 -24.19
CA ALA A 52 20.69 -17.88 -24.10
C ALA A 52 20.48 -19.38 -24.40
N THR A 53 19.27 -19.90 -24.28
CA THR A 53 18.94 -21.30 -24.66
C THR A 53 18.58 -21.47 -26.14
N GLY A 54 18.35 -20.39 -26.90
CA GLY A 54 17.90 -20.46 -28.31
C GLY A 54 16.43 -20.88 -28.50
N HIS A 55 15.65 -21.04 -27.43
CA HIS A 55 14.25 -21.50 -27.48
C HIS A 55 13.21 -20.37 -27.52
N VAL A 56 13.61 -19.17 -27.94
CA VAL A 56 12.79 -17.93 -27.87
C VAL A 56 11.43 -18.10 -28.52
N ARG A 57 11.37 -18.63 -29.75
CA ARG A 57 10.10 -18.84 -30.47
C ARG A 57 9.12 -19.68 -29.65
N ALA A 58 9.61 -20.80 -29.13
CA ALA A 58 8.78 -21.75 -28.38
C ALA A 58 8.40 -21.22 -26.99
N PHE A 59 9.22 -20.34 -26.41
CA PHE A 59 8.87 -19.60 -25.20
C PHE A 59 7.75 -18.61 -25.49
N VAL A 60 7.91 -17.74 -26.49
CA VAL A 60 6.89 -16.75 -26.87
C VAL A 60 5.55 -17.42 -27.16
N GLU A 61 5.53 -18.48 -27.97
CA GLU A 61 4.32 -19.25 -28.27
C GLU A 61 3.66 -19.84 -27.01
N GLN A 62 4.42 -20.18 -25.96
CA GLN A 62 3.86 -20.86 -24.79
C GLN A 62 3.63 -19.94 -23.58
N TRP A 63 4.28 -18.78 -23.54
CA TRP A 63 4.29 -17.88 -22.39
C TRP A 63 3.65 -16.53 -22.66
N ALA A 64 3.70 -16.00 -23.88
CA ALA A 64 3.31 -14.61 -24.14
C ALA A 64 1.87 -14.32 -23.70
N VAL A 65 0.92 -15.17 -24.09
CA VAL A 65 -0.49 -15.03 -23.69
C VAL A 65 -0.65 -15.14 -22.16
N PHE A 66 0.02 -16.11 -21.53
CA PHE A 66 -0.03 -16.28 -20.08
C PHE A 66 0.52 -15.06 -19.33
N LEU A 67 1.65 -14.51 -19.76
CA LEU A 67 2.24 -13.31 -19.17
C LEU A 67 1.38 -12.07 -19.41
N SER A 68 0.73 -11.94 -20.58
CA SER A 68 -0.23 -10.85 -20.80
C SER A 68 -1.48 -10.96 -19.93
N LEU A 69 -1.98 -12.17 -19.67
CA LEU A 69 -3.10 -12.40 -18.75
C LEU A 69 -2.72 -12.07 -17.31
N LEU A 70 -1.45 -12.22 -16.93
CA LEU A 70 -0.94 -11.78 -15.63
C LEU A 70 -0.98 -10.26 -15.47
N VAL A 71 -0.73 -9.51 -16.55
CA VAL A 71 -0.89 -8.04 -16.57
C VAL A 71 -2.36 -7.66 -16.52
N LEU A 72 -3.21 -8.33 -17.30
CA LEU A 72 -4.66 -8.10 -17.29
C LEU A 72 -5.28 -8.38 -15.92
N PHE A 73 -4.80 -9.40 -15.21
CA PHE A 73 -5.21 -9.69 -13.84
C PHE A 73 -4.87 -8.54 -12.88
N ASP A 74 -3.69 -7.94 -12.98
CA ASP A 74 -3.34 -6.78 -12.15
C ASP A 74 -4.29 -5.61 -12.44
N ALA A 75 -4.55 -5.33 -13.72
CA ALA A 75 -5.52 -4.32 -14.13
C ALA A 75 -6.92 -4.60 -13.55
N PHE A 76 -7.40 -5.85 -13.58
CA PHE A 76 -8.68 -6.21 -12.97
C PHE A 76 -8.69 -6.04 -11.44
N ARG A 77 -7.58 -6.30 -10.74
CA ARG A 77 -7.51 -6.05 -9.29
C ARG A 77 -7.71 -4.57 -8.97
N GLY A 78 -7.03 -3.69 -9.71
CA GLY A 78 -7.21 -2.25 -9.63
C GLY A 78 -8.64 -1.83 -9.97
N TYR A 79 -9.22 -2.42 -11.01
CA TYR A 79 -10.59 -2.12 -11.45
C TYR A 79 -11.65 -2.56 -10.45
N ILE A 80 -11.50 -3.75 -9.84
CA ILE A 80 -12.40 -4.22 -8.77
C ILE A 80 -12.36 -3.23 -7.61
N TYR A 81 -11.17 -2.82 -7.18
CA TYR A 81 -11.03 -1.83 -6.12
C TYR A 81 -11.70 -0.51 -6.50
N TYR A 82 -11.40 0.03 -7.68
CA TYR A 82 -12.06 1.24 -8.19
C TYR A 82 -13.58 1.11 -8.18
N SER A 83 -14.11 -0.03 -8.63
CA SER A 83 -15.56 -0.29 -8.68
C SER A 83 -16.18 -0.33 -7.28
N ILE A 84 -15.49 -0.92 -6.30
CA ILE A 84 -15.93 -0.92 -4.89
C ILE A 84 -16.04 0.52 -4.37
N VAL A 85 -15.02 1.35 -4.61
CA VAL A 85 -15.02 2.76 -4.18
C VAL A 85 -16.09 3.58 -4.92
N ALA A 86 -16.13 3.48 -6.24
CA ALA A 86 -17.00 4.31 -7.08
C ALA A 86 -18.49 3.98 -6.93
N LEU A 87 -18.83 2.73 -6.58
CA LEU A 87 -20.20 2.27 -6.41
C LEU A 87 -20.62 2.13 -4.93
N ASP A 88 -19.75 2.51 -3.98
CA ASP A 88 -19.95 2.34 -2.53
C ASP A 88 -20.42 0.90 -2.17
N LEU A 89 -19.71 -0.09 -2.72
CA LEU A 89 -20.01 -1.50 -2.45
C LEU A 89 -19.60 -1.89 -1.02
N ASP A 90 -20.31 -2.86 -0.45
CA ASP A 90 -20.04 -3.35 0.89
C ASP A 90 -18.63 -3.94 1.00
N VAL A 91 -17.88 -3.50 2.02
CA VAL A 91 -16.58 -4.01 2.43
C VAL A 91 -16.71 -4.67 3.80
N TYR A 92 -15.99 -5.76 4.04
CA TYR A 92 -16.19 -6.61 5.20
C TYR A 92 -14.93 -6.70 6.07
N MET A 93 -15.13 -6.81 7.39
CA MET A 93 -14.04 -6.91 8.36
C MET A 93 -14.41 -7.80 9.56
N GLY A 94 -15.60 -7.62 10.13
CA GLY A 94 -16.01 -8.32 11.36
C GLY A 94 -16.06 -9.82 11.19
N TYR A 95 -16.59 -10.32 10.07
CA TYR A 95 -16.75 -11.77 9.85
C TYR A 95 -15.42 -12.53 9.91
N VAL A 96 -14.35 -11.98 9.34
CA VAL A 96 -13.04 -12.66 9.29
C VAL A 96 -12.36 -12.63 10.65
N ILE A 97 -12.52 -11.53 11.41
CA ILE A 97 -12.05 -11.42 12.79
C ILE A 97 -12.76 -12.44 13.68
N GLU A 98 -14.08 -12.56 13.57
CA GLU A 98 -14.87 -13.54 14.32
C GLU A 98 -14.52 -14.97 13.95
N LEU A 99 -14.37 -15.26 12.65
CA LEU A 99 -13.94 -16.56 12.16
C LEU A 99 -12.56 -16.93 12.70
N GLU A 100 -11.62 -15.98 12.72
CA GLU A 100 -10.28 -16.23 13.24
C GLU A 100 -10.28 -16.50 14.75
N ARG A 101 -11.05 -15.72 15.53
CA ARG A 101 -11.24 -16.01 16.96
C ARG A 101 -11.82 -17.39 17.17
N TRP A 102 -12.82 -17.79 16.38
CA TRP A 102 -13.40 -19.12 16.49
C TRP A 102 -12.37 -20.22 16.17
N LEU A 103 -11.59 -20.06 15.09
CA LEU A 103 -10.56 -21.02 14.68
C LEU A 103 -9.42 -21.17 15.70
N LEU A 104 -9.06 -20.08 16.39
CA LEU A 104 -7.86 -20.00 17.23
C LEU A 104 -8.17 -19.85 18.73
N GLY A 105 -9.37 -20.26 19.16
CA GLY A 105 -9.73 -20.28 20.59
C GLY A 105 -9.79 -18.90 21.25
N GLY A 106 -10.22 -17.88 20.52
CA GLY A 106 -10.38 -16.50 20.96
C GLY A 106 -9.23 -15.57 20.57
N HIS A 107 -8.15 -16.11 20.00
CA HIS A 107 -6.99 -15.33 19.57
C HIS A 107 -7.12 -14.82 18.13
N ILE A 108 -6.40 -13.74 17.84
CA ILE A 108 -6.16 -13.24 16.49
C ILE A 108 -4.67 -13.46 16.20
N ALA A 109 -4.34 -14.23 15.16
CA ALA A 109 -2.97 -14.69 14.96
C ALA A 109 -1.98 -13.56 14.73
N PRO A 110 -2.24 -12.55 13.86
CA PRO A 110 -1.32 -11.42 13.69
C PRO A 110 -1.00 -10.70 15.01
N VAL A 111 -2.01 -10.47 15.86
CA VAL A 111 -1.83 -9.86 17.19
C VAL A 111 -0.97 -10.76 18.08
N TRP A 112 -1.29 -12.05 18.14
CA TRP A 112 -0.59 -13.00 19.01
C TRP A 112 0.88 -13.20 18.62
N VAL A 113 1.14 -13.25 17.31
CA VAL A 113 2.47 -13.44 16.72
C VAL A 113 3.32 -12.19 16.94
N GLN A 114 2.85 -11.01 16.55
CA GLN A 114 3.63 -9.78 16.71
C GLN A 114 3.91 -9.45 18.18
N ALA A 115 2.95 -9.66 19.07
CA ALA A 115 3.16 -9.44 20.51
C ALA A 115 4.28 -10.29 21.13
N ARG A 116 4.76 -11.33 20.44
CA ARG A 116 5.84 -12.20 20.93
C ARG A 116 7.13 -12.01 20.14
N TRP A 117 7.03 -11.83 18.84
CA TRP A 117 8.16 -12.00 17.92
C TRP A 117 8.53 -10.72 17.17
N TRP A 118 7.69 -9.68 17.20
CA TRP A 118 7.99 -8.38 16.59
C TRP A 118 8.42 -7.37 17.66
N ASP A 119 9.50 -6.66 17.40
CA ASP A 119 9.97 -5.51 18.18
C ASP A 119 10.09 -4.30 17.23
N PRO A 120 9.32 -3.22 17.44
CA PRO A 120 9.37 -2.05 16.55
C PRO A 120 10.69 -1.28 16.62
N ASP A 121 11.48 -1.45 17.69
CA ASP A 121 12.73 -0.72 17.90
C ASP A 121 13.96 -1.47 17.37
N VAL A 122 13.81 -2.78 17.07
CA VAL A 122 14.92 -3.66 16.70
C VAL A 122 14.54 -4.54 15.50
N GLU A 123 15.11 -4.24 14.33
CA GLU A 123 15.03 -5.12 13.16
C GLU A 123 15.98 -6.31 13.33
N THR A 124 15.43 -7.53 13.35
CA THR A 124 16.19 -8.78 13.50
C THR A 124 16.46 -9.47 12.17
N ALA A 125 17.43 -10.40 12.14
CA ALA A 125 17.67 -11.25 10.97
C ALA A 125 16.44 -12.11 10.60
N PHE A 126 15.55 -12.37 11.56
CA PHE A 126 14.29 -13.09 11.33
C PHE A 126 13.31 -12.24 10.51
N ASP A 127 13.18 -10.95 10.82
CA ASP A 127 12.37 -9.98 10.06
C ASP A 127 12.82 -9.88 8.61
N GLN A 128 14.15 -9.83 8.43
CA GLN A 128 14.79 -9.76 7.12
C GLN A 128 14.50 -11.01 6.31
N LEU A 129 14.63 -12.20 6.92
CA LEU A 129 14.32 -13.47 6.27
C LEU A 129 12.86 -13.50 5.82
N LEU A 130 11.91 -13.16 6.69
CA LEU A 130 10.49 -13.17 6.35
C LEU A 130 10.15 -12.13 5.28
N THR A 131 10.82 -10.97 5.28
CA THR A 131 10.68 -9.95 4.25
C THR A 131 11.17 -10.44 2.89
N VAL A 132 12.28 -11.18 2.85
CA VAL A 132 12.79 -11.82 1.62
C VAL A 132 11.83 -12.91 1.15
N VAL A 133 11.31 -13.73 2.06
CA VAL A 133 10.31 -14.77 1.74
C VAL A 133 9.06 -14.12 1.13
N HIS A 134 8.46 -13.13 1.79
CA HIS A 134 7.31 -12.39 1.29
C HIS A 134 7.59 -11.77 -0.09
N GLY A 135 8.73 -11.08 -0.23
CA GLY A 135 9.14 -10.43 -1.48
C GLY A 135 9.43 -11.39 -2.63
N SER A 136 9.71 -12.67 -2.33
CA SER A 136 10.02 -13.70 -3.34
C SER A 136 8.79 -14.28 -4.06
N HIS A 137 7.57 -13.92 -3.65
CA HIS A 137 6.33 -14.54 -4.14
C HIS A 137 6.26 -14.64 -5.68
N PHE A 138 6.49 -13.53 -6.39
CA PHE A 138 6.46 -13.52 -7.86
C PHE A 138 7.60 -14.30 -8.50
N LEU A 139 8.78 -14.26 -7.88
CA LEU A 139 9.92 -15.02 -8.34
C LEU A 139 9.62 -16.52 -8.27
N PHE A 140 9.09 -16.97 -7.14
CA PHE A 140 8.85 -18.38 -6.87
C PHE A 140 7.98 -19.03 -7.96
N PHE A 141 6.80 -18.48 -8.25
CA PHE A 141 5.91 -19.14 -9.21
C PHE A 141 6.41 -19.03 -10.66
N LEU A 142 7.09 -17.94 -11.04
CA LEU A 142 7.64 -17.78 -12.40
C LEU A 142 8.79 -18.76 -12.63
N LEU A 143 9.72 -18.89 -11.68
CA LEU A 143 10.83 -19.83 -11.77
C LEU A 143 10.37 -21.28 -11.64
N PHE A 144 9.39 -21.56 -10.79
CA PHE A 144 8.74 -22.88 -10.75
C PHE A 144 8.14 -23.24 -12.10
N SER A 145 7.40 -22.30 -12.70
CA SER A 145 6.77 -22.48 -14.01
C SER A 145 7.81 -22.70 -15.12
N LEU A 146 8.94 -21.99 -15.06
CA LEU A 146 10.07 -22.17 -15.97
C LEU A 146 10.72 -23.56 -15.81
N THR A 147 10.84 -24.01 -14.57
CA THR A 147 11.38 -25.34 -14.24
C THR A 147 10.45 -26.45 -14.77
N VAL A 148 9.14 -26.34 -14.60
CA VAL A 148 8.16 -27.28 -15.17
C VAL A 148 8.20 -27.24 -16.70
N TRP A 149 8.22 -26.05 -17.30
CA TRP A 149 8.29 -25.90 -18.76
C TRP A 149 9.50 -26.63 -19.36
N HIS A 150 10.65 -26.53 -18.70
CA HIS A 150 11.88 -27.15 -19.18
C HIS A 150 12.02 -28.63 -18.80
N ALA A 151 11.64 -29.02 -17.58
CA ALA A 151 11.83 -30.38 -17.07
C ALA A 151 10.68 -31.32 -17.43
N ARG A 152 9.46 -30.81 -17.51
CA ARG A 152 8.20 -31.57 -17.68
C ARG A 152 7.26 -30.84 -18.64
N ARG A 153 7.73 -30.55 -19.85
CA ARG A 153 7.01 -29.70 -20.83
C ARG A 153 5.55 -30.12 -21.10
N ALA A 154 5.25 -31.41 -21.06
CA ALA A 154 3.87 -31.92 -21.21
C ALA A 154 2.91 -31.50 -20.08
N ALA A 155 3.42 -31.22 -18.88
CA ALA A 155 2.63 -30.77 -17.74
C ALA A 155 2.45 -29.23 -17.68
N PHE A 156 3.18 -28.49 -18.52
CA PHE A 156 3.17 -27.03 -18.49
C PHE A 156 1.80 -26.40 -18.84
N PRO A 157 1.02 -26.90 -19.81
CA PRO A 157 -0.31 -26.37 -20.09
C PRO A 157 -1.25 -26.46 -18.88
N ASP A 158 -1.22 -27.58 -18.16
CA ASP A 158 -2.04 -27.81 -16.97
C ASP A 158 -1.63 -26.87 -15.83
N LEU A 159 -0.33 -26.67 -15.65
CA LEU A 159 0.18 -25.71 -14.68
C LEU A 159 -0.33 -24.30 -14.96
N LYS A 160 -0.20 -23.82 -16.21
CA LYS A 160 -0.69 -22.49 -16.62
C LYS A 160 -2.19 -22.34 -16.39
N LEU A 161 -2.97 -23.34 -16.81
CA LEU A 161 -4.42 -23.31 -16.62
C LEU A 161 -4.78 -23.22 -15.13
N GLY A 162 -4.16 -24.03 -14.28
CA GLY A 162 -4.40 -23.97 -12.84
C GLY A 162 -4.00 -22.62 -12.23
N MET A 163 -2.87 -22.05 -12.64
CA MET A 163 -2.48 -20.70 -12.17
C MET A 163 -3.49 -19.63 -12.59
N LEU A 164 -3.98 -19.66 -13.83
CA LEU A 164 -5.02 -18.75 -14.31
C LEU A 164 -6.34 -18.93 -13.55
N LEU A 165 -6.70 -20.17 -13.19
CA LEU A 165 -7.89 -20.45 -12.39
C LEU A 165 -7.74 -20.00 -10.93
N VAL A 166 -6.55 -20.12 -10.33
CA VAL A 166 -6.26 -19.54 -9.01
C VAL A 166 -6.42 -18.02 -9.05
N MET A 167 -5.85 -17.36 -10.08
CA MET A 167 -5.99 -15.92 -10.27
C MET A 167 -7.46 -15.50 -10.43
N ALA A 168 -8.21 -16.20 -11.29
CA ALA A 168 -9.63 -15.93 -11.50
C ALA A 168 -10.44 -16.13 -10.21
N GLY A 169 -10.18 -17.20 -9.46
CA GLY A 169 -10.82 -17.45 -8.17
C GLY A 169 -10.51 -16.36 -7.14
N GLY A 170 -9.28 -15.84 -7.14
CA GLY A 170 -8.91 -14.68 -6.32
C GLY A 170 -9.71 -13.43 -6.69
N LEU A 171 -9.79 -13.08 -7.98
CA LEU A 171 -10.59 -11.94 -8.45
C LEU A 171 -12.07 -12.07 -8.05
N VAL A 172 -12.64 -13.27 -8.17
CA VAL A 172 -14.01 -13.54 -7.74
C VAL A 172 -14.17 -13.32 -6.24
N GLY A 173 -13.23 -13.81 -5.42
CA GLY A 173 -13.22 -13.56 -3.98
C GLY A 173 -13.16 -12.07 -3.64
N TYR A 174 -12.26 -11.34 -4.28
CA TYR A 174 -12.08 -9.89 -4.07
C TYR A 174 -13.30 -9.06 -4.45
N LEU A 175 -14.10 -9.53 -5.40
CA LEU A 175 -15.36 -8.88 -5.79
C LEU A 175 -16.51 -9.24 -4.85
N LEU A 176 -16.62 -10.51 -4.44
CA LEU A 176 -17.75 -10.99 -3.65
C LEU A 176 -17.63 -10.65 -2.16
N VAL A 177 -16.42 -10.74 -1.61
CA VAL A 177 -16.14 -10.52 -0.19
C VAL A 177 -14.86 -9.68 -0.06
N PRO A 178 -14.88 -8.42 -0.51
CA PRO A 178 -13.75 -7.51 -0.29
C PRO A 178 -13.50 -7.37 1.20
N THR A 179 -12.30 -7.75 1.63
CA THR A 179 -11.97 -8.00 3.04
C THR A 179 -10.80 -7.12 3.46
N VAL A 180 -11.01 -6.38 4.55
CA VAL A 180 -10.00 -5.53 5.18
C VAL A 180 -8.91 -6.38 5.81
N PRO A 181 -7.61 -6.13 5.53
CA PRO A 181 -6.50 -6.89 6.13
C PRO A 181 -6.26 -6.52 7.61
N PRO A 182 -5.52 -7.36 8.38
CA PRO A 182 -5.29 -7.14 9.81
C PRO A 182 -4.63 -5.80 10.15
N TRP A 183 -3.58 -5.41 9.41
CA TRP A 183 -2.90 -4.13 9.65
C TRP A 183 -3.85 -2.94 9.54
N MET A 184 -4.77 -2.95 8.57
CA MET A 184 -5.72 -1.86 8.35
C MET A 184 -6.82 -1.87 9.42
N ALA A 185 -7.30 -3.05 9.83
CA ALA A 185 -8.25 -3.19 10.92
C ALA A 185 -7.71 -2.64 12.25
N ALA A 186 -6.39 -2.70 12.48
CA ALA A 186 -5.71 -2.12 13.63
C ALA A 186 -5.39 -0.63 13.46
N SER A 187 -4.69 -0.24 12.39
CA SER A 187 -4.16 1.12 12.21
C SER A 187 -5.24 2.12 11.84
N GLU A 188 -6.05 1.81 10.83
CA GLU A 188 -7.06 2.74 10.29
C GLU A 188 -8.36 2.69 11.09
N PHE A 189 -8.76 1.49 11.53
CA PHE A 189 -10.07 1.29 12.15
C PHE A 189 -10.05 1.04 13.64
N GLY A 190 -8.90 0.72 14.25
CA GLY A 190 -8.81 0.51 15.71
C GLY A 190 -9.75 -0.56 16.25
N VAL A 191 -10.12 -1.55 15.43
CA VAL A 191 -10.97 -2.70 15.84
C VAL A 191 -10.13 -3.79 16.49
N LEU A 192 -8.87 -3.88 16.07
CA LEU A 192 -7.86 -4.77 16.65
C LEU A 192 -6.85 -3.95 17.46
N PRO A 193 -6.16 -4.60 18.42
CA PRO A 193 -4.92 -4.07 18.99
C PRO A 193 -3.93 -3.71 17.89
N GLU A 194 -2.94 -2.88 18.23
CA GLU A 194 -1.95 -2.40 17.27
C GLU A 194 -1.22 -3.57 16.58
N ILE A 195 -1.16 -3.50 15.25
CA ILE A 195 -0.45 -4.43 14.38
C ILE A 195 0.41 -3.56 13.47
N THR A 196 1.72 -3.80 13.50
CA THR A 196 2.65 -3.14 12.60
C THR A 196 2.57 -3.79 11.22
N ARG A 197 2.41 -2.99 10.17
CA ARG A 197 2.58 -3.48 8.80
C ARG A 197 4.07 -3.59 8.47
N VAL A 198 4.70 -4.68 8.91
CA VAL A 198 6.17 -4.89 8.87
C VAL A 198 6.75 -4.58 7.49
N TYR A 199 6.16 -5.11 6.42
CA TYR A 199 6.69 -4.93 5.07
C TYR A 199 6.53 -3.51 4.53
N GLY A 200 5.59 -2.72 5.07
CA GLY A 200 5.50 -1.29 4.78
C GLY A 200 6.67 -0.49 5.35
N GLN A 201 7.34 -1.00 6.39
CA GLN A 201 8.49 -0.35 7.03
C GLN A 201 9.83 -0.89 6.53
N VAL A 202 9.95 -2.21 6.34
CA VAL A 202 11.22 -2.86 5.98
C VAL A 202 11.56 -2.70 4.50
N TYR A 203 10.58 -2.58 3.59
CA TYR A 203 10.87 -2.29 2.18
C TYR A 203 11.42 -0.87 2.00
N ASN A 204 12.74 -0.78 1.89
CA ASN A 204 13.48 0.48 1.87
C ASN A 204 14.04 0.87 0.49
N THR A 205 13.74 0.07 -0.54
CA THR A 205 14.21 0.31 -1.91
C THR A 205 13.02 0.46 -2.84
N ALA A 206 12.79 1.69 -3.34
CA ALA A 206 11.80 1.93 -4.37
C ALA A 206 12.23 1.28 -5.68
N THR A 207 11.47 0.30 -6.17
CA THR A 207 11.62 -0.21 -7.53
C THR A 207 10.72 0.63 -8.45
N PRO A 208 11.28 1.39 -9.42
CA PRO A 208 10.47 2.15 -10.37
C PRO A 208 9.65 1.16 -11.19
N THR A 209 8.33 1.13 -10.99
CA THR A 209 7.50 0.13 -11.63
C THR A 209 6.14 0.70 -12.05
N LEU A 210 5.65 0.20 -13.18
CA LEU A 210 4.24 0.30 -13.59
C LEU A 210 3.26 -0.20 -12.50
N ARG A 211 3.76 -0.88 -11.46
CA ARG A 211 3.00 -1.37 -10.31
C ARG A 211 2.21 -0.27 -9.60
N GLN A 212 2.84 0.89 -9.36
CA GLN A 212 2.12 2.01 -8.74
C GLN A 212 0.94 2.47 -9.57
N ALA A 213 0.86 2.13 -10.87
CA ALA A 213 -0.25 2.43 -11.76
C ALA A 213 -1.35 1.33 -11.81
N LEU A 214 -1.07 0.07 -11.45
CA LEU A 214 -1.99 -1.06 -11.72
C LEU A 214 -2.31 -1.98 -10.53
N ASP A 215 -1.56 -1.93 -9.42
CA ASP A 215 -1.68 -2.92 -8.31
C ASP A 215 -2.01 -2.24 -6.97
N THR A 216 -3.26 -1.78 -6.81
CA THR A 216 -3.69 -1.02 -5.62
C THR A 216 -5.04 -1.49 -5.09
N ASN A 217 -5.19 -2.78 -4.75
CA ASN A 217 -6.35 -3.26 -4.00
C ASN A 217 -5.96 -3.62 -2.55
N PRO A 218 -6.03 -2.65 -1.61
CA PRO A 218 -5.67 -2.86 -0.21
C PRO A 218 -6.74 -3.64 0.59
N ILE A 219 -7.95 -3.84 0.04
CA ILE A 219 -9.08 -4.53 0.68
C ILE A 219 -9.35 -5.90 0.03
N ALA A 220 -8.29 -6.54 -0.47
CA ALA A 220 -8.32 -7.83 -1.14
C ALA A 220 -7.60 -8.92 -0.31
N ALA A 221 -7.88 -8.98 1.00
CA ALA A 221 -7.25 -9.96 1.88
C ALA A 221 -7.74 -11.40 1.57
N MET A 222 -9.03 -11.58 1.30
CA MET A 222 -9.67 -12.89 1.16
C MET A 222 -10.03 -13.21 -0.32
N PRO A 223 -9.63 -14.37 -0.87
CA PRO A 223 -8.64 -15.32 -0.34
C PRO A 223 -7.20 -14.82 -0.54
N SER A 224 -6.27 -15.30 0.29
CA SER A 224 -4.85 -14.97 0.13
C SER A 224 -4.27 -15.67 -1.11
N LEU A 225 -3.95 -14.89 -2.14
CA LEU A 225 -3.21 -15.39 -3.32
C LEU A 225 -1.73 -15.62 -3.02
N HIS A 226 -1.16 -14.89 -2.05
CA HIS A 226 0.18 -15.16 -1.53
C HIS A 226 0.29 -16.57 -0.95
N THR A 227 -0.83 -17.12 -0.46
CA THR A 227 -0.96 -18.49 0.00
C THR A 227 -1.39 -19.46 -1.11
N ALA A 228 -2.39 -19.09 -1.91
CA ALA A 228 -2.98 -19.99 -2.91
C ALA A 228 -1.97 -20.46 -3.96
N PHE A 229 -1.08 -19.57 -4.43
CA PHE A 229 -0.06 -19.95 -5.40
C PHE A 229 0.94 -20.96 -4.83
N PRO A 230 1.67 -20.68 -3.73
CA PRO A 230 2.54 -21.67 -3.10
C PRO A 230 1.85 -22.99 -2.77
N ALA A 231 0.61 -22.96 -2.26
CA ALA A 231 -0.16 -24.18 -1.99
C ALA A 231 -0.40 -24.99 -3.27
N PHE A 232 -0.91 -24.34 -4.33
CA PHE A 232 -1.16 -24.99 -5.63
C PHE A 232 0.14 -25.56 -6.23
N LEU A 233 1.22 -24.79 -6.22
CA LEU A 233 2.51 -25.23 -6.77
C LEU A 233 3.12 -26.37 -5.96
N THR A 234 2.94 -26.38 -4.63
CA THR A 234 3.36 -27.49 -3.77
C THR A 234 2.64 -28.79 -4.15
N LEU A 235 1.32 -28.73 -4.36
CA LEU A 235 0.52 -29.89 -4.83
C LEU A 235 1.01 -30.40 -6.19
N VAL A 236 1.26 -29.49 -7.14
CA VAL A 236 1.79 -29.84 -8.47
C VAL A 236 3.20 -30.43 -8.37
N ALA A 237 4.07 -29.84 -7.56
CA ALA A 237 5.44 -30.32 -7.38
C ALA A 237 5.47 -31.74 -6.82
N TRP A 238 4.67 -32.01 -5.79
CA TRP A 238 4.51 -33.34 -5.22
C TRP A 238 4.02 -34.34 -6.25
N ARG A 239 3.05 -33.95 -7.11
CA ARG A 239 2.57 -34.80 -8.21
C ARG A 239 3.67 -35.12 -9.23
N LEU A 240 4.49 -34.14 -9.62
CA LEU A 240 5.48 -34.29 -10.69
C LEU A 240 6.79 -34.96 -10.25
N TRP A 241 7.19 -34.73 -9.00
CA TRP A 241 8.52 -35.09 -8.50
C TRP A 241 8.52 -35.84 -7.15
N ARG A 242 7.36 -35.99 -6.50
CA ARG A 242 7.17 -36.72 -5.23
C ARG A 242 8.13 -36.20 -4.15
N TRP A 243 8.86 -37.08 -3.47
CA TRP A 243 9.81 -36.73 -2.40
C TRP A 243 10.89 -35.72 -2.84
N ARG A 244 11.20 -35.59 -4.13
CA ARG A 244 12.13 -34.56 -4.62
C ARG A 244 11.56 -33.13 -4.52
N ALA A 245 10.25 -32.99 -4.26
CA ALA A 245 9.59 -31.71 -4.02
C ALA A 245 9.61 -31.29 -2.55
N LEU A 246 10.15 -32.11 -1.62
CA LEU A 246 10.22 -31.79 -0.19
C LEU A 246 10.79 -30.38 0.12
N PRO A 247 11.81 -29.86 -0.59
CA PRO A 247 12.33 -28.51 -0.32
C PRO A 247 11.32 -27.37 -0.49
N ILE A 248 10.18 -27.58 -1.16
CA ILE A 248 9.15 -26.55 -1.34
C ILE A 248 8.28 -26.37 -0.08
N PHE A 249 8.15 -27.41 0.74
CA PHE A 249 7.29 -27.36 1.94
C PHE A 249 7.77 -26.34 2.98
N PRO A 250 9.09 -26.25 3.31
CA PRO A 250 9.59 -25.19 4.18
C PRO A 250 9.33 -23.79 3.64
N TYR A 251 9.50 -23.57 2.33
CA TYR A 251 9.17 -22.29 1.70
C TYR A 251 7.68 -21.96 1.86
N PHE A 252 6.81 -22.93 1.60
CA PHE A 252 5.37 -22.75 1.78
C PHE A 252 5.01 -22.39 3.23
N ALA A 253 5.54 -23.12 4.21
CA ALA A 253 5.31 -22.84 5.62
C ALA A 253 5.84 -21.46 6.05
N LEU A 254 7.03 -21.07 5.58
CA LEU A 254 7.58 -19.74 5.82
C LEU A 254 6.73 -18.65 5.17
N MET A 255 6.19 -18.87 3.98
CA MET A 255 5.30 -17.91 3.32
C MET A 255 4.02 -17.68 4.14
N LEU A 256 3.33 -18.75 4.57
CA LEU A 256 2.17 -18.65 5.47
C LEU A 256 2.51 -17.85 6.72
N PHE A 257 3.57 -18.26 7.43
CA PHE A 257 3.98 -17.57 8.64
C PHE A 257 4.30 -16.09 8.38
N SER A 258 4.98 -15.78 7.27
CA SER A 258 5.37 -14.42 6.91
C SER A 258 4.15 -13.48 6.75
N LEU A 259 3.05 -13.95 6.15
CA LEU A 259 1.87 -13.11 5.90
C LEU A 259 1.12 -12.76 7.20
N VAL A 260 0.98 -13.71 8.11
CA VAL A 260 0.44 -13.47 9.46
C VAL A 260 1.36 -12.57 10.27
N TYR A 261 2.67 -12.87 10.26
CA TYR A 261 3.70 -12.11 10.96
C TYR A 261 3.72 -10.65 10.53
N GLY A 262 3.68 -10.39 9.21
CA GLY A 262 3.70 -9.06 8.64
C GLY A 262 2.38 -8.29 8.78
N GLY A 263 1.34 -8.91 9.33
CA GLY A 263 0.01 -8.32 9.47
C GLY A 263 -0.76 -8.19 8.15
N GLU A 264 -0.30 -8.83 7.07
CA GLU A 264 -0.90 -8.72 5.74
C GLU A 264 -2.17 -9.58 5.60
N HIS A 265 -2.24 -10.73 6.30
CA HIS A 265 -3.37 -11.66 6.22
C HIS A 265 -3.75 -12.30 7.56
N TYR A 266 -5.03 -12.62 7.67
CA TYR A 266 -5.61 -13.52 8.66
C TYR A 266 -5.28 -14.98 8.31
N VAL A 267 -5.24 -15.87 9.29
CA VAL A 267 -5.14 -17.33 9.05
C VAL A 267 -6.35 -17.80 8.24
N ALA A 268 -7.52 -17.21 8.45
CA ALA A 268 -8.71 -17.50 7.66
C ALA A 268 -8.50 -17.21 6.15
N ASP A 269 -7.82 -16.11 5.81
CA ASP A 269 -7.50 -15.76 4.41
C ASP A 269 -6.61 -16.81 3.76
N GLU A 270 -5.64 -17.30 4.53
CA GLU A 270 -4.70 -18.34 4.10
C GLU A 270 -5.40 -19.68 3.88
N LEU A 271 -6.25 -20.09 4.82
CA LEU A 271 -7.05 -21.32 4.69
C LEU A 271 -7.95 -21.28 3.46
N ALA A 272 -8.58 -20.13 3.17
CA ALA A 272 -9.35 -19.96 1.96
C ALA A 272 -8.47 -20.02 0.69
N GLY A 273 -7.25 -19.46 0.74
CA GLY A 273 -6.26 -19.60 -0.32
C GLY A 273 -5.84 -21.06 -0.57
N ILE A 274 -5.60 -21.83 0.50
CA ILE A 274 -5.30 -23.27 0.43
C ILE A 274 -6.50 -24.05 -0.15
N ALA A 275 -7.71 -23.73 0.30
CA ALA A 275 -8.93 -24.35 -0.21
C ALA A 275 -9.11 -24.08 -1.71
N LEU A 276 -8.94 -22.82 -2.14
CA LEU A 276 -8.96 -22.45 -3.56
C LEU A 276 -7.91 -23.23 -4.36
N ALA A 277 -6.68 -23.32 -3.86
CA ALA A 277 -5.62 -24.10 -4.50
C ALA A 277 -5.98 -25.59 -4.65
N GLY A 278 -6.60 -26.19 -3.63
CA GLY A 278 -7.08 -27.57 -3.65
C GLY A 278 -8.21 -27.79 -4.67
N VAL A 279 -9.20 -26.89 -4.71
CA VAL A 279 -10.29 -26.92 -5.71
C VAL A 279 -9.74 -26.82 -7.12
N VAL A 280 -8.83 -25.88 -7.37
CA VAL A 280 -8.22 -25.72 -8.70
C VAL A 280 -7.35 -26.92 -9.07
N TYR A 281 -6.53 -27.41 -8.14
CA TYR A 281 -5.71 -28.60 -8.37
C TYR A 281 -6.58 -29.80 -8.74
N THR A 282 -7.68 -30.03 -8.02
CA THR A 282 -8.60 -31.14 -8.29
C THR A 282 -9.36 -30.99 -9.60
N ALA A 283 -9.73 -29.76 -9.98
CA ALA A 283 -10.35 -29.47 -11.27
C ALA A 283 -9.43 -29.79 -12.47
N VAL A 284 -8.13 -29.51 -12.34
CA VAL A 284 -7.16 -29.58 -13.45
C VAL A 284 -6.50 -30.96 -13.60
N TYR A 285 -6.05 -31.58 -12.50
CA TYR A 285 -5.17 -32.76 -12.55
C TYR A 285 -5.91 -34.11 -12.41
N PRO A 286 -6.69 -34.36 -11.34
CA PRO A 286 -7.50 -35.56 -11.22
C PRO A 286 -8.88 -35.45 -11.91
N GLY A 287 -9.38 -34.24 -12.20
CA GLY A 287 -10.71 -34.01 -12.75
C GLY A 287 -10.87 -34.24 -14.25
N ARG A 288 -12.04 -34.75 -14.67
CA ARG A 288 -12.48 -34.75 -16.09
C ARG A 288 -12.66 -33.34 -16.66
N LEU A 289 -12.80 -32.33 -15.80
CA LEU A 289 -12.99 -30.93 -16.17
C LEU A 289 -11.76 -30.35 -16.87
N GLY A 290 -10.54 -30.61 -16.38
CA GLY A 290 -9.31 -30.21 -17.08
C GLY A 290 -9.25 -30.76 -18.51
N ALA A 291 -9.63 -32.03 -18.71
CA ALA A 291 -9.70 -32.62 -20.04
C ALA A 291 -10.77 -31.96 -20.93
N ARG A 292 -11.94 -31.63 -20.37
CA ARG A 292 -13.03 -30.94 -21.07
C ARG A 292 -12.69 -29.48 -21.41
N LEU A 293 -12.11 -28.73 -20.48
CA LEU A 293 -11.66 -27.35 -20.71
C LEU A 293 -10.56 -27.32 -21.77
N ARG A 294 -9.61 -28.25 -21.74
CA ARG A 294 -8.61 -28.40 -22.81
C ARG A 294 -9.25 -28.72 -24.15
N ALA A 295 -10.22 -29.62 -24.19
CA ALA A 295 -10.95 -29.94 -25.42
C ALA A 295 -11.75 -28.74 -25.95
N ALA A 296 -12.36 -27.94 -25.06
CA ALA A 296 -13.08 -26.72 -25.43
C ALA A 296 -12.12 -25.64 -25.96
N LEU A 297 -11.00 -25.40 -25.28
CA LEU A 297 -9.96 -24.47 -25.73
C LEU A 297 -9.35 -24.89 -27.07
N ALA A 298 -9.06 -26.19 -27.24
CA ALA A 298 -8.54 -26.70 -28.51
C ALA A 298 -9.55 -26.59 -29.67
N ARG A 299 -10.86 -26.73 -29.38
CA ARG A 299 -11.92 -26.49 -30.37
C ARG A 299 -12.03 -25.02 -30.74
N GLN A 300 -11.99 -24.12 -29.75
CA GLN A 300 -11.95 -22.67 -30.00
C GLN A 300 -10.70 -22.27 -30.78
N ASP A 301 -9.53 -22.84 -30.49
CA ASP A 301 -8.33 -22.59 -31.26
C ASP A 301 -8.50 -23.01 -32.73
N ALA A 302 -9.18 -24.14 -33.00
CA ALA A 302 -9.47 -24.58 -34.35
C ALA A 302 -10.44 -23.63 -35.09
N GLU A 303 -11.50 -23.17 -34.41
CA GLU A 303 -12.48 -22.22 -34.95
C GLU A 303 -11.88 -20.82 -35.16
N ALA A 304 -11.15 -20.29 -34.17
CA ALA A 304 -10.45 -19.01 -34.25
C ALA A 304 -9.34 -19.04 -35.31
N SER A 305 -8.66 -20.18 -35.49
CA SER A 305 -7.69 -20.37 -36.57
C SER A 305 -8.32 -20.32 -37.97
N ALA A 306 -9.62 -20.62 -38.09
CA ALA A 306 -10.37 -20.48 -39.34
C ALA A 306 -10.78 -19.02 -39.61
N VAL A 307 -11.04 -18.22 -38.57
CA VAL A 307 -11.36 -16.78 -38.70
C VAL A 307 -10.09 -15.94 -38.89
N LEU A 308 -9.02 -16.23 -38.15
CA LEU A 308 -7.73 -15.54 -38.18
C LEU A 308 -6.79 -16.12 -39.25
N ARG A 309 -7.34 -16.60 -40.37
CA ARG A 309 -6.57 -17.20 -41.46
C ARG A 309 -5.46 -16.28 -41.99
N TRP A 310 -5.60 -14.95 -41.89
CA TRP A 310 -4.54 -13.99 -42.26
C TRP A 310 -3.32 -13.98 -41.32
N LEU A 311 -3.45 -14.55 -40.10
CA LEU A 311 -2.33 -14.79 -39.19
C LEU A 311 -1.80 -16.20 -39.48
N ASP A 312 -1.06 -16.32 -40.59
CA ASP A 312 -0.63 -17.59 -41.18
C ASP A 312 0.26 -18.47 -40.29
N THR A 313 0.75 -17.96 -39.16
CA THR A 313 1.65 -18.71 -38.26
C THR A 313 1.15 -18.70 -36.81
N PRO A 314 1.39 -19.79 -36.05
CA PRO A 314 1.08 -19.85 -34.61
C PRO A 314 1.69 -18.68 -33.83
N LEU A 315 2.94 -18.31 -34.16
CA LEU A 315 3.62 -17.17 -33.54
C LEU A 315 2.84 -15.86 -33.73
N ARG A 316 2.39 -15.55 -34.95
CA ARG A 316 1.60 -14.34 -35.24
C ARG A 316 0.28 -14.32 -34.47
N ARG A 317 -0.39 -15.47 -34.33
CA ARG A 317 -1.63 -15.59 -33.54
C ARG A 317 -1.39 -15.31 -32.06
N HIS A 318 -0.35 -15.90 -31.46
CA HIS A 318 -0.01 -15.65 -30.06
C HIS A 318 0.39 -14.19 -29.82
N LEU A 319 1.16 -13.59 -30.74
CA LEU A 319 1.52 -12.17 -30.64
C LEU A 319 0.29 -11.27 -30.75
N ALA A 320 -0.63 -11.52 -31.69
CA ALA A 320 -1.87 -10.77 -31.81
C ALA A 320 -2.75 -10.92 -30.57
N ALA A 321 -2.95 -12.13 -30.05
CA ALA A 321 -3.68 -12.37 -28.82
C ALA A 321 -3.04 -11.65 -27.62
N THR A 322 -1.71 -11.72 -27.52
CA THR A 322 -0.95 -11.01 -26.48
C THR A 322 -1.17 -9.50 -26.57
N ALA A 323 -1.09 -8.92 -27.77
CA ALA A 323 -1.32 -7.50 -27.99
C ALA A 323 -2.74 -7.07 -27.62
N LEU A 324 -3.76 -7.87 -28.00
CA LEU A 324 -5.15 -7.62 -27.61
C LEU A 324 -5.36 -7.68 -26.10
N VAL A 325 -4.78 -8.67 -25.42
CA VAL A 325 -4.86 -8.81 -23.97
C VAL A 325 -4.16 -7.64 -23.26
N LEU A 326 -2.99 -7.21 -23.76
CA LEU A 326 -2.29 -6.04 -23.22
C LEU A 326 -3.07 -4.75 -23.47
N LEU A 327 -3.70 -4.58 -24.64
CA LEU A 327 -4.57 -3.44 -24.92
C LEU A 327 -5.79 -3.43 -23.97
N ALA A 328 -6.42 -4.59 -23.73
CA ALA A 328 -7.49 -4.71 -22.76
C ALA A 328 -7.02 -4.35 -21.34
N ALA A 329 -5.83 -4.83 -20.95
CA ALA A 329 -5.23 -4.52 -19.65
C ALA A 329 -4.95 -3.02 -19.51
N GLU A 330 -4.46 -2.38 -20.57
CA GLU A 330 -4.24 -0.94 -20.61
C GLU A 330 -5.55 -0.17 -20.45
N VAL A 331 -6.59 -0.52 -21.22
CA VAL A 331 -7.91 0.13 -21.12
C VAL A 331 -8.50 0.00 -19.71
N VAL A 332 -8.51 -1.22 -19.16
CA VAL A 332 -8.99 -1.48 -17.79
C VAL A 332 -8.15 -0.73 -16.75
N GLY A 333 -6.83 -0.71 -16.94
CA GLY A 333 -5.88 0.02 -16.10
C GLY A 333 -6.16 1.53 -16.10
N GLN A 334 -6.31 2.14 -17.28
CA GLN A 334 -6.59 3.56 -17.43
C GLN A 334 -7.91 3.98 -16.77
N ILE A 335 -8.97 3.16 -16.90
CA ILE A 335 -10.23 3.41 -16.19
C ILE A 335 -9.97 3.45 -14.67
N SER A 336 -9.22 2.49 -14.15
CA SER A 336 -8.86 2.40 -12.73
C SER A 336 -7.99 3.58 -12.27
N LEU A 337 -7.11 4.09 -13.14
CA LEU A 337 -6.26 5.26 -12.87
C LEU A 337 -7.05 6.56 -12.79
N SER A 338 -8.03 6.74 -13.69
CA SER A 338 -8.79 7.98 -13.84
C SER A 338 -9.64 8.36 -12.62
N GLY A 339 -9.97 7.37 -11.76
CA GLY A 339 -10.77 7.56 -10.55
C GLY A 339 -10.03 7.27 -9.25
N ARG A 340 -8.71 7.44 -9.23
CA ARG A 340 -7.90 7.21 -8.03
C ARG A 340 -8.22 8.19 -6.91
N SER A 341 -9.05 7.75 -5.98
CA SER A 341 -9.04 8.25 -4.61
C SER A 341 -8.51 7.16 -3.68
N ALA A 342 -7.84 7.56 -2.59
CA ALA A 342 -7.68 6.64 -1.46
C ALA A 342 -9.10 6.19 -1.04
N TRP A 343 -9.29 4.89 -0.76
CA TRP A 343 -10.59 4.42 -0.32
C TRP A 343 -10.94 5.12 0.99
N SER A 344 -12.10 5.79 0.98
CA SER A 344 -12.74 6.31 2.17
C SER A 344 -13.90 5.39 2.50
N PRO A 345 -14.00 4.84 3.73
CA PRO A 345 -15.12 4.01 4.10
C PRO A 345 -16.43 4.78 3.99
N GLY A 346 -17.46 4.18 3.38
CA GLY A 346 -18.80 4.76 3.34
C GLY A 346 -19.53 4.68 4.69
N ARG A 347 -20.61 5.45 4.85
CA ARG A 347 -21.44 5.44 6.08
C ARG A 347 -21.99 4.04 6.39
N ARG A 348 -22.29 3.25 5.36
CA ARG A 348 -22.75 1.85 5.48
C ARG A 348 -21.70 0.96 6.14
N PHE A 349 -20.44 1.09 5.73
CA PHE A 349 -19.33 0.38 6.34
C PHE A 349 -19.20 0.73 7.81
N VAL A 350 -19.23 2.02 8.17
CA VAL A 350 -19.13 2.44 9.58
C VAL A 350 -20.27 1.82 10.40
N ALA A 351 -21.51 1.89 9.92
CA ALA A 351 -22.67 1.37 10.63
C ALA A 351 -22.59 -0.15 10.89
N ARG A 352 -22.06 -0.91 9.94
CA ARG A 352 -21.96 -2.39 10.03
C ARG A 352 -20.71 -2.87 10.77
N GLU A 353 -19.57 -2.24 10.48
CA GLU A 353 -18.25 -2.77 10.81
C GLU A 353 -17.55 -2.01 11.95
N LEU A 354 -17.92 -0.75 12.22
CA LEU A 354 -17.26 0.08 13.24
C LEU A 354 -18.15 0.46 14.42
N ALA A 355 -19.45 0.67 14.20
CA ALA A 355 -20.37 1.11 15.22
C ALA A 355 -20.41 0.14 16.41
N GLY A 356 -20.09 0.65 17.61
CA GLY A 356 -20.00 -0.17 18.85
C GLY A 356 -18.79 -1.11 18.92
N LYS A 357 -17.98 -1.21 17.85
CA LYS A 357 -16.81 -2.08 17.75
C LYS A 357 -15.49 -1.32 17.81
N SER A 358 -15.50 -0.03 17.48
CA SER A 358 -14.31 0.81 17.39
C SER A 358 -14.47 2.17 18.06
N PRO A 359 -13.47 2.65 18.83
CA PRO A 359 -13.43 4.03 19.31
C PRO A 359 -13.19 5.04 18.17
N LEU A 360 -12.72 4.59 17.00
CA LEU A 360 -12.49 5.43 15.82
C LEU A 360 -13.72 5.62 14.94
N ALA A 361 -14.85 4.95 15.23
CA ALA A 361 -16.05 5.08 14.42
C ALA A 361 -16.50 6.54 14.21
N PRO A 362 -16.53 7.41 15.25
CA PRO A 362 -16.87 8.82 15.06
C PRO A 362 -15.79 9.61 14.29
N VAL A 363 -14.52 9.22 14.39
CA VAL A 363 -13.45 9.86 13.59
C VAL A 363 -13.69 9.62 12.10
N VAL A 364 -14.03 8.39 11.72
CA VAL A 364 -14.33 8.03 10.33
C VAL A 364 -15.59 8.76 9.86
N LEU A 365 -16.67 8.77 10.66
CA LEU A 365 -17.89 9.51 10.33
C LEU A 365 -17.65 11.02 10.16
N GLY A 366 -16.81 11.61 11.02
CA GLY A 366 -16.45 13.02 10.93
C GLY A 366 -15.71 13.34 9.64
N ARG A 367 -14.78 12.48 9.20
CA ARG A 367 -14.09 12.62 7.92
C ARG A 367 -15.02 12.48 6.72
N ILE A 368 -15.97 11.55 6.77
CA ILE A 368 -17.01 11.39 5.73
C ILE A 368 -17.83 12.67 5.64
N ALA A 369 -18.35 13.16 6.78
CA ALA A 369 -19.13 14.39 6.80
C ALA A 369 -18.34 15.61 6.30
N LEU A 370 -17.04 15.69 6.62
CA LEU A 370 -16.17 16.75 6.12
C LEU A 370 -15.99 16.67 4.60
N ALA A 371 -15.83 15.46 4.03
CA ALA A 371 -15.74 15.26 2.59
C ALA A 371 -17.07 15.55 1.86
N GLU A 372 -18.19 15.41 2.55
CA GLU A 372 -19.54 15.78 2.09
C GLU A 372 -19.87 17.27 2.37
N GLU A 373 -18.91 18.05 2.88
CA GLU A 373 -19.07 19.46 3.28
C GLU A 373 -20.11 19.72 4.40
N ASP A 374 -20.55 18.67 5.11
CA ASP A 374 -21.41 18.76 6.29
C ASP A 374 -20.59 19.03 7.56
N LEU A 375 -20.11 20.27 7.65
CA LEU A 375 -19.27 20.74 8.77
C LEU A 375 -19.93 20.58 10.15
N PRO A 376 -21.25 20.84 10.35
CA PRO A 376 -21.88 20.62 11.65
C PRO A 376 -21.85 19.16 12.09
N THR A 377 -22.11 18.22 11.19
CA THR A 377 -22.02 16.78 11.51
C THR A 377 -20.58 16.37 11.76
N ALA A 378 -19.63 16.86 10.96
CA ALA A 378 -18.22 16.59 11.15
C ALA A 378 -17.73 17.01 12.55
N GLN A 379 -18.07 18.22 13.00
CA GLN A 379 -17.71 18.70 14.33
C GLN A 379 -18.29 17.81 15.43
N ARG A 380 -19.60 17.48 15.36
CA ARG A 380 -20.24 16.63 16.38
C ARG A 380 -19.57 15.27 16.51
N GLU A 381 -19.21 14.64 15.39
CA GLU A 381 -18.57 13.33 15.42
C GLU A 381 -17.11 13.39 15.93
N PHE A 382 -16.36 14.44 15.59
CA PHE A 382 -15.02 14.64 16.17
C PHE A 382 -15.07 14.94 17.68
N GLU A 383 -16.05 15.71 18.14
CA GLU A 383 -16.27 15.94 19.58
C GLU A 383 -16.61 14.64 20.32
N ARG A 384 -17.44 13.77 19.73
CA ARG A 384 -17.70 12.43 20.28
C ARG A 384 -16.41 11.61 20.36
N ALA A 385 -15.57 11.66 19.33
CA ALA A 385 -14.31 10.93 19.30
C ALA A 385 -13.34 11.32 20.44
N LEU A 386 -13.35 12.59 20.89
CA LEU A 386 -12.49 13.04 22.01
C LEU A 386 -12.70 12.25 23.30
N THR A 387 -13.88 11.67 23.50
CA THR A 387 -14.21 10.88 24.71
C THR A 387 -13.90 9.39 24.57
N LEU A 388 -13.76 8.90 23.34
CA LEU A 388 -13.61 7.47 23.04
C LEU A 388 -12.15 7.11 22.73
N VAL A 389 -11.40 8.02 22.09
CA VAL A 389 -10.02 7.79 21.67
C VAL A 389 -9.08 7.97 22.85
N GLN A 390 -8.36 6.91 23.21
CA GLN A 390 -7.44 6.90 24.35
C GLN A 390 -5.96 6.99 23.94
N ASP A 391 -5.63 6.57 22.71
CA ASP A 391 -4.27 6.65 22.20
C ASP A 391 -3.82 8.12 22.09
N PRO A 392 -2.72 8.55 22.74
CA PRO A 392 -2.32 9.96 22.78
C PRO A 392 -2.05 10.57 21.40
N VAL A 393 -1.45 9.80 20.49
CA VAL A 393 -1.10 10.27 19.14
C VAL A 393 -2.37 10.50 18.31
N ARG A 394 -3.29 9.53 18.31
CA ARG A 394 -4.59 9.65 17.63
C ARG A 394 -5.46 10.73 18.28
N LEU A 395 -5.48 10.82 19.61
CA LEU A 395 -6.26 11.82 20.33
C LEU A 395 -5.82 13.23 19.96
N ARG A 396 -4.51 13.47 19.84
CA ARG A 396 -3.96 14.74 19.37
C ARG A 396 -4.47 15.10 17.97
N ALA A 397 -4.45 14.15 17.04
CA ALA A 397 -5.01 14.36 15.70
C ALA A 397 -6.52 14.67 15.74
N VAL A 398 -7.29 14.00 16.60
CA VAL A 398 -8.73 14.26 16.79
C VAL A 398 -8.98 15.65 17.34
N ARG A 399 -8.16 16.14 18.28
CA ARG A 399 -8.25 17.51 18.80
C ARG A 399 -8.06 18.55 17.71
N VAL A 400 -7.07 18.35 16.83
CA VAL A 400 -6.86 19.23 15.67
C VAL A 400 -8.05 19.20 14.73
N MET A 401 -8.53 18.01 14.34
CA MET A 401 -9.70 17.88 13.45
C MET A 401 -10.94 18.54 14.06
N THR A 402 -11.16 18.37 15.36
CA THR A 402 -12.26 19.02 16.10
C THR A 402 -12.12 20.53 16.04
N ALA A 403 -10.94 21.06 16.37
CA ALA A 403 -10.72 22.50 16.43
C ALA A 403 -10.77 23.16 15.05
N GLN A 404 -10.21 22.54 14.02
CA GLN A 404 -10.31 23.04 12.64
C GLN A 404 -11.77 23.11 12.20
N THR A 405 -12.52 22.03 12.39
CA THR A 405 -13.93 21.97 11.98
C THR A 405 -14.79 22.96 12.78
N ALA A 406 -14.55 23.08 14.09
CA ALA A 406 -15.23 24.05 14.95
C ALA A 406 -14.94 25.50 14.52
N MET A 407 -13.68 25.82 14.20
CA MET A 407 -13.33 27.14 13.64
C MET A 407 -14.06 27.42 12.32
N HIS A 408 -14.19 26.41 11.44
CA HIS A 408 -14.95 26.53 10.20
C HIS A 408 -16.45 26.75 10.43
N ASN A 409 -17.03 26.15 11.47
CA ASN A 409 -18.41 26.39 11.90
C ASN A 409 -18.61 27.70 12.68
N GLY A 410 -17.55 28.46 12.96
CA GLY A 410 -17.61 29.66 13.80
C GLY A 410 -17.68 29.40 15.31
N ASP A 411 -17.53 28.15 15.75
CA ASP A 411 -17.49 27.77 17.18
C ASP A 411 -16.05 27.81 17.71
N ALA A 412 -15.51 29.03 17.80
CA ALA A 412 -14.15 29.25 18.31
C ALA A 412 -13.98 28.76 19.77
N ALA A 413 -15.06 28.76 20.55
CA ALA A 413 -15.05 28.28 21.93
C ALA A 413 -14.82 26.76 22.00
N ALA A 414 -15.48 25.97 21.14
CA ALA A 414 -15.21 24.53 21.02
C ALA A 414 -13.77 24.26 20.55
N ALA A 415 -13.26 25.05 19.61
CA ALA A 415 -11.88 24.92 19.15
C ALA A 415 -10.86 25.12 20.28
N VAL A 416 -11.05 26.14 21.12
CA VAL A 416 -10.20 26.36 22.31
C VAL A 416 -10.32 25.20 23.30
N ARG A 417 -11.55 24.75 23.61
CA ARG A 417 -11.78 23.62 24.54
C ARG A 417 -11.06 22.34 24.09
N ALA A 418 -11.06 22.06 22.78
CA ALA A 418 -10.40 20.87 22.23
C ALA A 418 -8.86 20.90 22.38
N LEU A 419 -8.25 22.09 22.36
CA LEU A 419 -6.79 22.25 22.29
C LEU A 419 -6.12 22.65 23.61
N VAL A 420 -6.85 23.22 24.58
CA VAL A 420 -6.27 23.76 25.83
C VAL A 420 -5.75 22.71 26.82
N VAL A 421 -5.85 21.43 26.47
CA VAL A 421 -5.54 20.31 27.36
C VAL A 421 -4.04 19.95 27.35
N GLU A 422 -3.28 20.38 26.34
CA GLU A 422 -1.82 20.18 26.30
C GLU A 422 -1.08 21.31 27.02
N PRO A 423 -0.07 21.00 27.86
CA PRO A 423 0.85 22.00 28.39
C PRO A 423 1.46 22.84 27.26
N LEU A 424 1.55 24.16 27.45
CA LEU A 424 1.99 25.08 26.39
C LEU A 424 3.43 24.81 25.89
N ASP A 425 4.24 24.16 26.70
CA ASP A 425 5.61 23.73 26.41
C ASP A 425 5.69 22.48 25.51
N GLN A 426 4.58 21.74 25.36
CA GLN A 426 4.49 20.53 24.53
C GLN A 426 3.71 20.75 23.23
N LEU A 427 3.12 21.94 23.03
CA LEU A 427 2.42 22.30 21.80
C LEU A 427 3.41 22.47 20.66
N ASP A 428 3.18 21.76 19.56
CA ASP A 428 3.87 22.08 18.33
C ASP A 428 3.32 23.38 17.70
N PRO A 429 4.05 23.98 16.74
CA PRO A 429 3.66 25.27 16.16
C PRO A 429 2.28 25.26 15.49
N GLU A 430 1.85 24.15 14.90
CA GLU A 430 0.55 24.11 14.20
C GLU A 430 -0.61 24.10 15.18
N HIS A 431 -0.53 23.26 16.21
CA HIS A 431 -1.54 23.16 17.26
C HIS A 431 -1.63 24.47 18.05
N GLY A 432 -0.48 25.03 18.39
CA GLY A 432 -0.42 26.27 19.17
C GLY A 432 -0.93 27.49 18.39
N VAL A 433 -0.68 27.59 17.08
CA VAL A 433 -1.26 28.65 16.24
C VAL A 433 -2.78 28.52 16.17
N LEU A 434 -3.29 27.30 16.00
CA LEU A 434 -4.74 27.07 15.95
C LEU A 434 -5.41 27.43 17.28
N LEU A 435 -4.81 27.07 18.42
CA LEU A 435 -5.27 27.47 19.75
C LEU A 435 -5.27 29.00 19.93
N ALA A 436 -4.20 29.67 19.51
CA ALA A 436 -4.11 31.12 19.58
C ALA A 436 -5.21 31.80 18.75
N ARG A 437 -5.46 31.32 17.52
CA ARG A 437 -6.55 31.81 16.67
C ARG A 437 -7.92 31.63 17.33
N GLY A 438 -8.16 30.50 17.99
CA GLY A 438 -9.38 30.27 18.77
C GLY A 438 -9.53 31.28 19.92
N HIS A 439 -8.46 31.57 20.66
CA HIS A 439 -8.49 32.60 21.71
C HIS A 439 -8.78 34.01 21.15
N PHE A 440 -8.21 34.37 20.00
CA PHE A 440 -8.52 35.67 19.37
C PHE A 440 -9.97 35.75 18.90
N ALA A 441 -10.49 34.67 18.31
CA ALA A 441 -11.88 34.60 17.86
C ALA A 441 -12.91 34.58 19.01
N THR A 442 -12.48 34.26 20.23
CA THR A 442 -13.30 34.35 21.46
C THR A 442 -13.00 35.61 22.28
N GLU A 443 -12.34 36.60 21.68
CA GLU A 443 -11.94 37.88 22.32
C GLU A 443 -10.99 37.74 23.53
N GLN A 444 -10.40 36.56 23.75
CA GLN A 444 -9.42 36.28 24.80
C GLN A 444 -7.99 36.63 24.36
N ARG A 445 -7.77 37.91 24.03
CA ARG A 445 -6.52 38.37 23.41
C ARG A 445 -5.27 38.00 24.22
N ASP A 446 -5.28 38.20 25.54
CA ASP A 446 -4.13 37.91 26.40
C ASP A 446 -3.76 36.42 26.39
N ALA A 447 -4.77 35.54 26.34
CA ALA A 447 -4.54 34.09 26.25
C ALA A 447 -3.89 33.70 24.92
N GLY A 448 -4.42 34.21 23.81
CA GLY A 448 -3.83 33.98 22.47
C GLY A 448 -2.40 34.51 22.36
N MET A 449 -2.13 35.70 22.92
CA MET A 449 -0.78 36.27 22.93
C MET A 449 0.20 35.48 23.80
N ARG A 450 -0.24 34.93 24.94
CA ARG A 450 0.61 34.05 25.78
C ARG A 450 1.02 32.79 25.02
N VAL A 451 0.08 32.14 24.32
CA VAL A 451 0.35 30.95 23.50
C VAL A 451 1.41 31.26 22.43
N LEU A 452 1.21 32.30 21.63
CA LEU A 452 2.15 32.66 20.57
C LEU A 452 3.55 33.04 21.09
N THR A 453 3.60 33.73 22.23
CA THR A 453 4.86 34.13 22.87
C THR A 453 5.64 32.92 23.35
N GLN A 454 4.96 31.94 23.97
CA GLN A 454 5.59 30.71 24.43
C GLN A 454 6.11 29.87 23.26
N LEU A 455 5.31 29.68 22.21
CA LEU A 455 5.73 28.96 21.00
C LEU A 455 6.96 29.60 20.34
N SER A 456 7.01 30.93 20.27
CA SER A 456 8.15 31.63 19.67
C SER A 456 9.44 31.46 20.44
N ARG A 457 9.38 31.22 21.76
CA ARG A 457 10.56 30.90 22.57
C ARG A 457 11.06 29.48 22.29
N GLY A 458 10.14 28.53 22.11
CA GLY A 458 10.47 27.14 21.78
C GLY A 458 10.95 26.95 20.34
N TYR A 459 10.50 27.80 19.41
CA TYR A 459 10.80 27.71 17.98
C TYR A 459 11.29 29.06 17.42
N PRO A 460 12.51 29.51 17.81
CA PRO A 460 13.08 30.76 17.32
C PRO A 460 13.30 30.70 15.80
N GLY A 461 12.97 31.78 15.08
CA GLY A 461 13.13 31.89 13.62
C GLY A 461 11.96 31.35 12.77
N SER A 462 10.86 30.90 13.38
CA SER A 462 9.66 30.49 12.63
C SER A 462 8.92 31.70 12.02
N ALA A 463 9.03 31.86 10.70
CA ALA A 463 8.34 32.92 9.95
C ALA A 463 6.81 32.88 10.14
N ARG A 464 6.21 31.69 10.28
CA ARG A 464 4.77 31.52 10.53
C ARG A 464 4.36 32.06 11.90
N LEU A 465 5.13 31.78 12.96
CA LEU A 465 4.84 32.28 14.31
C LEU A 465 5.06 33.79 14.41
N ALA A 466 6.09 34.31 13.76
CA ALA A 466 6.35 35.75 13.68
C ALA A 466 5.22 36.48 12.92
N TYR A 467 4.71 35.91 11.83
CA TYR A 467 3.54 36.43 11.11
C TYR A 467 2.28 36.47 12.01
N GLU A 468 1.92 35.36 12.67
CA GLU A 468 0.73 35.32 13.53
C GLU A 468 0.85 36.32 14.69
N ARG A 469 2.04 36.49 15.28
CA ARG A 469 2.29 37.50 16.32
C ARG A 469 2.15 38.93 15.81
N GLY A 470 2.63 39.20 14.60
CA GLY A 470 2.50 40.50 13.93
C GLY A 470 1.03 40.82 13.61
N LYS A 471 0.28 39.84 13.11
CA LYS A 471 -1.15 39.98 12.78
C LYS A 471 -2.00 40.37 13.99
N TRP A 472 -1.74 39.79 15.16
CA TRP A 472 -2.56 39.98 16.36
C TRP A 472 -1.99 40.97 17.39
N GLY A 473 -0.94 41.72 17.01
CA GLY A 473 -0.55 42.96 17.69
C GLY A 473 0.48 42.84 18.81
N LEU A 474 1.45 41.91 18.72
CA LEU A 474 2.75 42.23 19.31
C LEU A 474 3.36 43.36 18.48
N ALA A 475 3.78 44.44 19.14
CA ALA A 475 4.42 45.56 18.49
C ALA A 475 5.51 45.04 17.55
N VAL A 476 5.39 45.41 16.27
CA VAL A 476 6.31 45.08 15.18
C VAL A 476 7.78 45.33 15.62
N GLY A 477 8.01 46.24 16.58
CA GLY A 477 9.28 46.53 17.26
C GLY A 477 9.93 45.44 18.12
N ALA A 478 9.32 44.26 18.32
CA ALA A 478 9.91 43.15 19.07
C ALA A 478 10.53 42.03 18.19
N LEU A 479 10.46 42.17 16.87
CA LEU A 479 11.01 41.21 15.91
C LEU A 479 12.47 41.59 15.57
N SER A 480 13.37 40.60 15.51
CA SER A 480 14.74 40.86 15.05
C SER A 480 14.74 41.17 13.54
N PRO A 481 15.72 41.91 13.00
CA PRO A 481 15.80 42.18 11.56
C PRO A 481 15.75 40.90 10.70
N ALA A 482 16.33 39.80 11.16
CA ALA A 482 16.30 38.51 10.46
C ALA A 482 14.88 37.89 10.44
N ASP A 483 14.13 38.01 11.54
CA ASP A 483 12.74 37.53 11.61
C ASP A 483 11.83 38.35 10.69
N ILE A 484 12.06 39.67 10.61
CA ILE A 484 11.31 40.58 9.74
C ILE A 484 11.55 40.23 8.26
N GLU A 485 12.80 39.97 7.86
CA GLU A 485 13.16 39.58 6.49
C GLU A 485 12.53 38.23 6.11
N GLY A 486 12.59 37.23 7.00
CA GLY A 486 11.94 35.93 6.79
C GLY A 486 10.41 36.01 6.68
N VAL A 487 9.75 36.87 7.46
CA VAL A 487 8.30 37.10 7.37
C VAL A 487 7.92 37.78 6.06
N VAL A 488 8.65 38.83 5.65
CA VAL A 488 8.39 39.54 4.38
C VAL A 488 8.55 38.62 3.17
N LEU A 489 9.56 37.75 3.17
CA LEU A 489 9.76 36.75 2.11
C LEU A 489 8.61 35.72 2.08
N SER A 490 8.16 35.20 3.23
CA SER A 490 7.06 34.23 3.30
C SER A 490 5.68 34.82 2.96
N LEU A 491 5.51 36.14 3.13
CA LEU A 491 4.28 36.86 2.80
C LEU A 491 4.20 37.23 1.32
N ARG A 492 5.34 37.51 0.67
CA ARG A 492 5.40 37.78 -0.77
C ARG A 492 5.03 36.56 -1.61
N ASP A 493 5.22 35.33 -1.15
CA ASP A 493 4.75 34.15 -1.91
C ASP A 493 3.23 33.91 -1.81
N ARG A 494 2.49 34.68 -0.98
CA ARG A 494 1.06 34.47 -0.68
C ARG A 494 0.18 35.67 -1.07
N PHE A 495 0.29 36.12 -2.32
CA PHE A 495 -0.29 37.35 -2.93
C PHE A 495 -1.83 37.54 -2.91
N HIS A 496 -2.61 36.84 -2.08
CA HIS A 496 -4.08 36.94 -2.06
C HIS A 496 -4.71 37.39 -0.73
N ASP A 497 -3.92 37.66 0.32
CA ASP A 497 -4.44 38.19 1.60
C ASP A 497 -4.08 39.70 1.77
N PRO A 498 -5.05 40.63 1.74
CA PRO A 498 -4.80 42.06 1.86
C PRO A 498 -4.19 42.46 3.22
N VAL A 499 -4.42 41.69 4.29
CA VAL A 499 -3.81 41.92 5.61
C VAL A 499 -2.34 41.50 5.61
N ALA A 500 -1.98 40.47 4.84
CA ALA A 500 -0.60 40.03 4.67
C ALA A 500 0.24 41.07 3.91
N ALA A 501 -0.34 41.71 2.89
CA ALA A 501 0.31 42.77 2.12
C ALA A 501 0.61 44.00 3.00
N GLU A 502 -0.39 44.48 3.75
CA GLU A 502 -0.22 45.63 4.64
C GLU A 502 0.79 45.36 5.78
N LEU A 503 0.80 44.13 6.32
CA LEU A 503 1.77 43.72 7.33
C LEU A 503 3.20 43.63 6.75
N ALA A 504 3.36 43.12 5.52
CA ALA A 504 4.64 43.07 4.83
C ALA A 504 5.21 44.48 4.58
N ASP A 505 4.37 45.44 4.18
CA ASP A 505 4.78 46.82 3.96
C ASP A 505 5.19 47.52 5.27
N ARG A 506 4.43 47.31 6.36
CA ARG A 506 4.76 47.84 7.70
C ARG A 506 6.08 47.25 8.23
N LEU A 507 6.30 45.96 8.02
CA LEU A 507 7.53 45.25 8.41
C LEU A 507 8.74 45.70 7.58
N ALA A 508 8.59 45.83 6.26
CA ALA A 508 9.63 46.35 5.38
C ALA A 508 10.01 47.80 5.72
N ALA A 509 9.02 48.65 6.03
CA ALA A 509 9.23 50.01 6.49
C ALA A 509 9.91 50.09 7.87
N GLN A 510 9.79 49.05 8.71
CA GLN A 510 10.52 48.96 9.96
C GLN A 510 11.96 48.49 9.74
N LEU A 511 12.18 47.50 8.87
CA LEU A 511 13.52 47.02 8.50
C LEU A 511 14.40 48.15 7.94
N ALA A 512 13.79 48.97 7.07
CA ALA A 512 14.43 50.15 6.48
C ALA A 512 14.83 51.21 7.53
N ARG A 513 14.13 51.25 8.67
CA ARG A 513 14.44 52.17 9.80
C ARG A 513 15.52 51.63 10.74
N THR A 514 15.72 50.31 10.80
CA THR A 514 16.72 49.68 11.68
C THR A 514 18.14 49.61 11.08
N GLY A 515 18.31 49.84 9.77
CA GLY A 515 19.62 49.93 9.09
C GLY A 515 20.42 48.62 9.05
N PRO A 516 21.35 48.44 8.09
CA PRO A 516 22.16 47.22 8.05
C PRO A 516 23.14 47.23 9.22
N ALA A 517 23.15 46.16 10.03
CA ALA A 517 24.23 45.91 10.97
C ALA A 517 25.56 45.94 10.21
N ARG A 518 26.47 46.84 10.61
CA ARG A 518 27.83 46.93 10.06
C ARG A 518 28.50 45.55 10.20
N ALA A 519 28.58 44.81 9.10
CA ALA A 519 29.54 43.73 8.95
C ALA A 519 30.93 44.32 9.25
N GLY A 520 31.60 43.75 10.26
CA GLY A 520 32.93 44.16 10.67
C GLY A 520 33.88 44.12 9.48
N ARG A 521 34.41 45.28 9.09
CA ARG A 521 35.61 45.36 8.26
C ARG A 521 36.74 44.75 9.09
N HIS A 522 37.19 43.55 8.72
CA HIS A 522 38.53 43.11 9.06
C HIS A 522 39.51 44.16 8.52
N ARG A 523 40.12 44.92 9.44
CA ARG A 523 41.29 45.74 9.17
C ARG A 523 42.44 44.80 8.83
N THR A 524 42.91 44.90 7.59
CA THR A 524 44.25 44.48 7.20
C THR A 524 45.27 45.52 7.65
N GLY A 525 46.34 45.06 8.30
CA GLY A 525 47.66 45.69 8.27
C GLY A 525 48.31 45.91 9.65
N PRO A 526 49.65 46.05 9.72
CA PRO A 526 50.68 45.74 8.70
C PRO A 526 51.16 44.29 8.76
#